data_AF-A0A8T4Q279-F1
#
_entry.id   AF-A0A8T4Q279-F1
#
_cell.length_a   1.000
_cell.length_b   1.000
_cell.length_c   1.000
_cell.angle_alpha   90.00
_cell.angle_beta   90.00
_cell.angle_gamma   90.00
#
_symmetry.space_group_name_H-M   'P 1'
#
loop_
_entity.id
_entity.type
_entity.pdbx_description
1 polymer ?
#
loop_
_entity_poly.entity_id
_entity_poly.type
_entity_poly.pdbx_seq_one_letter_code
_entity_poly.pdbx_strand_id
1 'polypeptide(L)'
;MKYDTQSDFASSSSWSSFNASSTGGLDTVGYAGGVFDGRYVYFVPSFNGNMLRYDTTSSQASYDLRFTDSSRLSGALPRTTFLVNTPTNVLYLSLNENLPPGWNYIAASYDGSMMKLYLNGELKKSRAASGMIQTSTTPVNIGRYVDGNGYLNGIMDEVAIWNRSLSDTEILDIYNRSP
;
A
#
# COMPACT_ATOMS: atom_id res chain seq x y z
N MET A 1 -2.06 5.86 17.32
CA MET A 1 -3.46 5.57 16.92
C MET A 1 -3.45 4.31 16.09
N LYS A 2 -4.44 3.44 16.26
CA LYS A 2 -4.62 2.19 15.53
C LYS A 2 -6.00 2.21 14.89
N TYR A 3 -6.05 1.94 13.60
CA TYR A 3 -7.27 1.81 12.81
C TYR A 3 -7.64 0.33 12.69
N ASP A 4 -8.90 0.00 12.94
CA ASP A 4 -9.45 -1.28 12.54
C ASP A 4 -9.79 -1.25 11.05
N THR A 5 -8.97 -1.92 10.26
CA THR A 5 -9.11 -1.98 8.80
C THR A 5 -10.36 -2.72 8.30
N GLN A 6 -11.14 -3.34 9.21
CA GLN A 6 -12.41 -3.97 8.89
C GLN A 6 -13.62 -3.05 9.17
N SER A 7 -13.40 -1.90 9.82
CA SER A 7 -14.46 -0.94 10.18
C SER A 7 -14.41 0.32 9.32
N ASP A 8 -15.48 1.12 9.30
CA ASP A 8 -15.56 2.35 8.49
C ASP A 8 -14.49 3.38 8.90
N PHE A 9 -13.71 3.87 7.96
CA PHE A 9 -12.65 4.85 8.19
C PHE A 9 -13.16 6.16 8.79
N ALA A 10 -14.38 6.59 8.44
CA ALA A 10 -14.95 7.83 8.95
C ALA A 10 -15.52 7.69 10.37
N SER A 11 -15.79 6.46 10.83
CA SER A 11 -16.34 6.23 12.16
C SER A 11 -15.27 6.37 13.23
N SER A 12 -15.52 7.21 14.22
CA SER A 12 -14.62 7.39 15.37
C SER A 12 -14.40 6.09 16.16
N SER A 13 -15.36 5.16 16.14
CA SER A 13 -15.25 3.85 16.79
C SER A 13 -14.26 2.91 16.11
N SER A 14 -13.89 3.16 14.85
CA SER A 14 -12.88 2.39 14.11
C SER A 14 -11.46 2.76 14.50
N TRP A 15 -11.30 3.80 15.32
CA TRP A 15 -10.02 4.31 15.76
C TRP A 15 -9.86 4.06 17.25
N SER A 16 -8.73 3.47 17.60
CA SER A 16 -8.25 3.41 18.98
C SER A 16 -7.00 4.27 19.12
N SER A 17 -6.87 4.94 20.25
CA SER A 17 -5.64 5.65 20.60
C SER A 17 -5.10 5.05 21.89
N PHE A 18 -3.78 5.04 22.00
CA PHE A 18 -3.08 4.62 23.20
C PHE A 18 -2.20 5.79 23.62
N ASN A 19 -2.34 6.23 24.87
CA ASN A 19 -1.44 7.22 25.42
C ASN A 19 -0.12 6.54 25.79
N ALA A 20 0.89 6.75 24.95
CA ALA A 20 2.20 6.17 25.14
C ALA A 20 3.08 6.95 26.13
N SER A 21 2.56 7.93 26.88
CA SER A 21 3.36 8.75 27.81
C SER A 21 3.93 7.97 28.99
N SER A 22 3.37 6.80 29.31
CA SER A 22 3.80 5.95 30.44
C SER A 22 3.93 4.49 30.03
N THR A 23 4.75 4.19 29.02
CA THR A 23 4.90 2.83 28.52
C THR A 23 5.92 2.06 29.35
N GLY A 24 5.52 0.89 29.89
CA GLY A 24 6.41 0.05 30.69
C GLY A 24 6.87 0.70 32.01
N GLY A 25 6.12 1.68 32.53
CA GLY A 25 6.47 2.43 33.75
C GLY A 25 7.51 3.54 33.54
N LEU A 26 7.87 3.84 32.28
CA LEU A 26 8.83 4.89 31.93
C LEU A 26 8.11 6.14 31.42
N ASP A 27 8.68 7.31 31.67
CA ASP A 27 8.21 8.56 31.08
C ASP A 27 8.68 8.65 29.61
N THR A 28 7.74 8.40 28.71
CA THR A 28 7.97 8.15 27.29
C THR A 28 7.26 9.20 26.44
N VAL A 29 7.64 10.47 26.65
CA VAL A 29 7.08 11.64 25.95
C VAL A 29 8.12 12.42 25.13
N GLY A 30 7.63 13.10 24.08
CA GLY A 30 8.40 14.08 23.31
C GLY A 30 9.49 13.47 22.41
N TYR A 31 9.13 13.08 21.19
CA TYR A 31 10.04 12.45 20.21
C TYR A 31 10.30 13.36 19.00
N ALA A 32 11.54 13.37 18.51
CA ALA A 32 12.01 14.19 17.38
C ALA A 32 11.94 13.44 16.04
N GLY A 33 11.91 12.11 16.09
CA GLY A 33 11.98 11.28 14.89
C GLY A 33 11.93 9.80 15.22
N GLY A 34 12.24 8.97 14.24
CA GLY A 34 12.36 7.54 14.44
C GLY A 34 13.24 6.85 13.41
N VAL A 35 13.71 5.66 13.75
CA VAL A 35 14.54 4.79 12.90
C VAL A 35 13.85 3.43 12.81
N PHE A 36 13.89 2.80 11.64
CA PHE A 36 13.37 1.45 11.42
C PHE A 36 14.51 0.52 11.01
N ASP A 37 14.61 -0.65 11.62
CA ASP A 37 15.70 -1.62 11.40
C ASP A 37 15.28 -2.88 10.60
N GLY A 38 14.05 -2.91 10.08
CA GLY A 38 13.47 -4.08 9.41
C GLY A 38 12.47 -4.87 10.27
N ARG A 39 12.44 -4.66 11.59
CA ARG A 39 11.45 -5.29 12.50
C ARG A 39 10.91 -4.35 13.57
N TYR A 40 11.69 -3.37 13.98
CA TYR A 40 11.36 -2.47 15.06
C TYR A 40 11.41 -1.02 14.61
N VAL A 41 10.41 -0.24 15.00
CA VAL A 41 10.49 1.23 14.97
C VAL A 41 11.01 1.70 16.31
N TYR A 42 12.02 2.55 16.27
CA TYR A 42 12.62 3.23 17.40
C TYR A 42 12.22 4.70 17.34
N PHE A 43 11.60 5.24 18.37
CA PHE A 43 11.32 6.67 18.47
C PHE A 43 12.46 7.37 19.20
N VAL A 44 13.05 8.37 18.54
CA VAL A 44 14.18 9.15 19.05
C VAL A 44 13.64 10.26 19.97
N PRO A 45 13.96 10.24 21.28
CA PRO A 45 13.45 11.23 22.22
C PRO A 45 14.08 12.61 22.00
N SER A 46 13.27 13.67 22.08
CA SER A 46 13.70 15.07 22.05
C SER A 46 14.04 15.63 23.42
N PHE A 47 13.38 15.13 24.49
CA PHE A 47 13.41 15.77 25.80
C PHE A 47 13.75 14.82 26.96
N ASN A 48 13.21 13.59 26.99
CA ASN A 48 13.25 12.75 28.21
C ASN A 48 14.14 11.49 28.10
N GLY A 49 15.00 11.39 27.07
CA GLY A 49 16.05 10.35 26.95
C GLY A 49 15.59 8.90 26.77
N ASN A 50 14.32 8.58 27.03
CA ASN A 50 13.77 7.23 26.91
C ASN A 50 13.35 6.91 25.48
N MET A 51 13.95 5.88 24.90
CA MET A 51 13.67 5.41 23.55
C MET A 51 12.50 4.42 23.56
N LEU A 52 11.44 4.72 22.81
CA LEU A 52 10.32 3.78 22.62
C LEU A 52 10.62 2.86 21.45
N ARG A 53 10.47 1.54 21.65
CA ARG A 53 10.62 0.53 20.59
C ARG A 53 9.29 -0.17 20.33
N TYR A 54 8.89 -0.27 19.07
CA TYR A 54 7.64 -0.92 18.64
C TYR A 54 7.91 -2.06 17.66
N ASP A 55 7.40 -3.27 17.94
CA ASP A 55 7.54 -4.46 17.07
C ASP A 55 6.49 -4.46 15.96
N THR A 56 6.97 -4.34 14.74
CA THR A 56 6.17 -4.16 13.52
C THR A 56 5.64 -5.46 12.96
N THR A 57 6.12 -6.58 13.49
CA THR A 57 5.73 -7.94 13.11
C THR A 57 4.73 -8.54 14.09
N SER A 58 4.38 -7.81 15.16
CA SER A 58 3.37 -8.26 16.11
C SER A 58 2.00 -8.34 15.44
N SER A 59 1.16 -9.28 15.91
CA SER A 59 -0.21 -9.49 15.43
C SER A 59 -1.13 -8.27 15.63
N GLN A 60 -0.63 -7.21 16.26
CA GLN A 60 -1.35 -5.97 16.50
C GLN A 60 -0.77 -4.76 15.74
N ALA A 61 0.24 -4.95 14.88
CA ALA A 61 0.95 -3.86 14.22
C ALA A 61 0.30 -3.36 12.91
N SER A 62 0.22 -2.03 12.80
CA SER A 62 0.13 -1.32 11.52
C SER A 62 0.69 0.08 11.71
N TYR A 63 1.64 0.48 10.85
CA TYR A 63 2.08 1.86 10.77
C TYR A 63 2.73 2.10 9.42
N ASP A 64 3.01 3.38 9.21
CA ASP A 64 3.66 3.83 8.02
C ASP A 64 4.52 5.06 8.30
N LEU A 65 5.78 5.15 7.78
CA LEU A 65 6.67 6.35 7.93
C LEU A 65 7.14 7.07 6.60
N ARG A 66 6.95 8.39 6.43
CA ARG A 66 7.24 9.34 5.30
C ARG A 66 7.84 10.60 5.93
N PHE A 67 8.29 11.58 5.17
CA PHE A 67 8.61 12.91 5.69
C PHE A 67 8.00 13.92 4.71
N THR A 68 7.20 14.87 5.18
CA THR A 68 6.59 15.91 4.31
C THR A 68 7.41 17.19 4.33
N ASP A 69 7.26 18.00 3.30
CA ASP A 69 7.97 19.26 2.98
C ASP A 69 7.91 20.31 4.13
N SER A 70 7.02 20.08 5.10
CA SER A 70 6.88 20.80 6.37
C SER A 70 7.76 20.27 7.52
N SER A 71 8.75 19.42 7.24
CA SER A 71 9.68 18.81 8.21
C SER A 71 9.01 17.91 9.27
N ARG A 72 8.05 17.07 8.87
CA ARG A 72 7.36 16.12 9.78
C ARG A 72 7.32 14.71 9.19
N LEU A 73 7.42 13.70 10.07
CA LEU A 73 7.35 12.26 9.77
C LEU A 73 5.89 11.82 9.43
N SER A 74 5.58 11.45 8.19
CA SER A 74 4.31 10.86 7.65
C SER A 74 4.43 9.33 7.41
N GLY A 75 3.84 8.58 6.42
CA GLY A 75 3.94 7.11 6.18
C GLY A 75 3.58 6.44 4.82
N ALA A 76 4.44 5.63 4.12
CA ALA A 76 4.09 4.71 2.96
C ALA A 76 4.48 3.18 3.01
N LEU A 77 3.50 2.25 3.06
CA LEU A 77 3.66 0.79 2.87
C LEU A 77 3.60 0.51 1.36
N PRO A 78 4.67 0.04 0.68
CA PRO A 78 4.59 -0.34 -0.72
C PRO A 78 3.78 -1.63 -0.84
N ARG A 79 2.48 -1.48 -1.07
CA ARG A 79 1.56 -2.58 -1.38
C ARG A 79 1.37 -2.65 -2.88
N THR A 80 1.15 -3.86 -3.41
CA THR A 80 0.69 -4.04 -4.79
C THR A 80 -0.54 -3.17 -5.00
N THR A 81 -0.40 -2.14 -5.83
CA THR A 81 -1.39 -1.09 -5.99
C THR A 81 -1.67 -0.87 -7.47
N PHE A 82 -2.95 -0.85 -7.80
CA PHE A 82 -3.45 -0.44 -9.10
C PHE A 82 -3.92 1.00 -9.04
N LEU A 83 -3.43 1.83 -9.96
CA LEU A 83 -3.74 3.26 -10.05
C LEU A 83 -4.42 3.56 -11.38
N VAL A 84 -5.43 4.43 -11.35
CA VAL A 84 -6.04 5.02 -12.54
C VAL A 84 -6.07 6.53 -12.37
N ASN A 85 -5.35 7.24 -13.23
CA ASN A 85 -5.43 8.70 -13.28
C ASN A 85 -6.70 9.11 -14.01
N THR A 86 -7.46 10.01 -13.40
CA THR A 86 -8.61 10.67 -14.02
C THR A 86 -8.36 12.18 -14.03
N PRO A 87 -9.09 12.97 -14.83
CA PRO A 87 -8.92 14.42 -14.86
C PRO A 87 -9.08 15.14 -13.51
N THR A 88 -9.81 14.54 -12.56
CA THR A 88 -10.14 15.17 -11.27
C THR A 88 -9.32 14.64 -10.10
N ASN A 89 -8.86 13.39 -10.17
CA ASN A 89 -8.18 12.71 -9.07
C ASN A 89 -7.55 11.38 -9.53
N VAL A 90 -6.68 10.83 -8.68
CA VAL A 90 -6.14 9.48 -8.84
C VAL A 90 -7.01 8.48 -8.08
N LEU A 91 -7.52 7.48 -8.78
CA LEU A 91 -8.17 6.31 -8.19
C LEU A 91 -7.10 5.26 -7.88
N TYR A 92 -7.27 4.51 -6.79
CA TYR A 92 -6.29 3.51 -6.38
C TYR A 92 -6.94 2.34 -5.67
N LEU A 93 -6.39 1.15 -5.85
CA LEU A 93 -6.78 -0.05 -5.13
C LEU A 93 -5.53 -0.83 -4.75
N SER A 94 -5.34 -1.12 -3.47
CA SER A 94 -4.15 -1.80 -2.95
C SER A 94 -4.51 -3.13 -2.30
N LEU A 95 -3.66 -4.14 -2.47
CA LEU A 95 -3.75 -5.36 -1.67
C LEU A 95 -3.45 -5.06 -0.21
N ASN A 96 -4.13 -5.75 0.70
CA ASN A 96 -3.86 -5.68 2.15
C ASN A 96 -2.99 -6.83 2.65
N GLU A 97 -2.32 -7.52 1.74
CA GLU A 97 -1.49 -8.69 1.99
C GLU A 97 -0.16 -8.58 1.24
N ASN A 98 0.86 -9.27 1.76
CA ASN A 98 2.14 -9.40 1.09
C ASN A 98 2.02 -10.42 -0.04
N LEU A 99 2.78 -10.23 -1.12
CA LEU A 99 2.94 -11.27 -2.13
C LEU A 99 3.66 -12.47 -1.50
N PRO A 100 3.17 -13.70 -1.69
CA PRO A 100 3.90 -14.89 -1.30
C PRO A 100 5.23 -14.99 -2.08
N PRO A 101 6.22 -15.73 -1.57
CA PRO A 101 7.48 -15.92 -2.27
C PRO A 101 7.28 -16.66 -3.61
N GLY A 102 8.09 -16.30 -4.61
CA GLY A 102 8.08 -16.94 -5.93
C GLY A 102 7.29 -16.16 -6.99
N TRP A 103 6.93 -16.85 -8.06
CA TRP A 103 6.12 -16.28 -9.14
C TRP A 103 4.71 -15.98 -8.65
N ASN A 104 4.25 -14.77 -8.97
CA ASN A 104 2.92 -14.30 -8.63
C ASN A 104 2.27 -13.75 -9.90
N TYR A 105 1.05 -14.17 -10.15
CA TYR A 105 0.22 -13.58 -11.19
C TYR A 105 -0.59 -12.43 -10.60
N ILE A 106 -0.38 -11.23 -11.11
CA ILE A 106 -1.08 -10.02 -10.68
C ILE A 106 -1.85 -9.47 -11.87
N ALA A 107 -3.16 -9.29 -11.70
CA ALA A 107 -4.01 -8.67 -12.70
C ALA A 107 -4.85 -7.56 -12.07
N ALA A 108 -5.20 -6.56 -12.87
CA ALA A 108 -6.10 -5.50 -12.46
C ALA A 108 -7.05 -5.15 -13.61
N SER A 109 -8.28 -4.76 -13.27
CA SER A 109 -9.28 -4.35 -14.26
C SER A 109 -10.05 -3.12 -13.79
N TYR A 110 -10.49 -2.32 -14.75
CA TYR A 110 -11.27 -1.12 -14.53
C TYR A 110 -12.26 -0.93 -15.68
N ASP A 111 -13.56 -0.90 -15.37
CA ASP A 111 -14.63 -0.77 -16.37
C ASP A 111 -15.22 0.65 -16.46
N GLY A 112 -14.64 1.62 -15.73
CA GLY A 112 -15.17 2.98 -15.63
C GLY A 112 -16.08 3.22 -14.42
N SER A 113 -16.46 2.15 -13.72
CA SER A 113 -17.35 2.17 -12.54
C SER A 113 -16.86 1.30 -11.37
N MET A 114 -16.01 0.32 -11.65
CA MET A 114 -15.48 -0.64 -10.70
C MET A 114 -14.00 -0.91 -10.98
N MET A 115 -13.17 -0.83 -9.94
CA MET A 115 -11.80 -1.33 -9.96
C MET A 115 -11.74 -2.71 -9.33
N LYS A 116 -10.93 -3.61 -9.89
CA LYS A 116 -10.65 -4.94 -9.32
C LYS A 116 -9.15 -5.23 -9.36
N LEU A 117 -8.67 -5.94 -8.35
CA LEU A 117 -7.28 -6.38 -8.22
C LEU A 117 -7.24 -7.85 -7.81
N TYR A 118 -6.46 -8.62 -8.54
CA TYR A 118 -6.38 -10.07 -8.45
C TYR A 118 -4.96 -10.50 -8.12
N LEU A 119 -4.86 -11.59 -7.36
CA LEU A 119 -3.59 -12.27 -7.06
C LEU A 119 -3.79 -13.76 -7.29
N ASN A 120 -2.95 -14.36 -8.12
CA ASN A 120 -2.95 -15.79 -8.46
C ASN A 120 -4.33 -16.29 -8.93
N GLY A 121 -4.95 -15.50 -9.81
CA GLY A 121 -6.26 -15.79 -10.42
C GLY A 121 -7.48 -15.46 -9.55
N GLU A 122 -7.29 -15.13 -8.27
CA GLU A 122 -8.38 -14.85 -7.33
C GLU A 122 -8.62 -13.34 -7.20
N LEU A 123 -9.90 -12.93 -7.17
CA LEU A 123 -10.28 -11.55 -6.86
C LEU A 123 -9.99 -11.23 -5.39
N LYS A 124 -8.98 -10.41 -5.11
CA LYS A 124 -8.61 -10.02 -3.74
C LYS A 124 -9.29 -8.76 -3.26
N LYS A 125 -9.48 -7.80 -4.17
CA LYS A 125 -10.11 -6.51 -3.86
C LYS A 125 -10.95 -6.02 -5.02
N SER A 126 -12.06 -5.38 -4.67
CA SER A 126 -12.85 -4.56 -5.57
C SER A 126 -13.26 -3.27 -4.89
N ARG A 127 -13.49 -2.22 -5.68
CA ARG A 127 -13.98 -0.93 -5.19
C ARG A 127 -14.76 -0.22 -6.28
N ALA A 128 -15.99 0.18 -5.97
CA ALA A 128 -16.74 1.09 -6.83
C ALA A 128 -15.98 2.43 -6.90
N ALA A 129 -15.63 2.83 -8.11
CA ALA A 129 -14.87 4.04 -8.38
C ALA A 129 -15.12 4.41 -9.83
N SER A 130 -15.31 5.69 -10.12
CA SER A 130 -15.65 6.15 -11.47
C SER A 130 -14.82 7.34 -11.90
N GLY A 131 -14.72 7.51 -13.22
CA GLY A 131 -13.95 8.56 -13.86
C GLY A 131 -13.35 8.07 -15.17
N MET A 132 -13.22 8.99 -16.14
CA MET A 132 -12.56 8.69 -17.41
C MET A 132 -11.07 8.49 -17.21
N ILE A 133 -10.49 7.47 -17.83
CA ILE A 133 -9.05 7.27 -17.84
C ILE A 133 -8.42 8.46 -18.57
N GLN A 134 -7.49 9.14 -17.90
CA GLN A 134 -6.72 10.21 -18.50
C GLN A 134 -5.75 9.63 -19.54
N THR A 135 -5.79 10.18 -20.75
CA THR A 135 -4.83 9.82 -21.80
C THR A 135 -3.49 10.54 -21.58
N SER A 136 -2.41 9.92 -22.03
CA SER A 136 -1.07 10.48 -21.95
C SER A 136 -0.27 10.11 -23.19
N THR A 137 0.62 11.00 -23.61
CA THR A 137 1.63 10.73 -24.64
C THR A 137 2.92 10.16 -24.05
N THR A 138 3.03 10.05 -22.72
CA THR A 138 4.16 9.42 -22.05
C THR A 138 4.25 7.95 -22.48
N PRO A 139 5.43 7.46 -22.89
CA PRO A 139 5.60 6.06 -23.27
C PRO A 139 5.20 5.11 -22.13
N VAL A 140 4.68 3.94 -22.49
CA VAL A 140 4.44 2.86 -21.53
C VAL A 140 5.78 2.42 -20.95
N ASN A 141 5.87 2.41 -19.62
CA ASN A 141 7.05 1.93 -18.89
C ASN A 141 6.67 0.70 -18.07
N ILE A 142 7.50 -0.33 -18.17
CA ILE A 142 7.31 -1.62 -17.49
C ILE A 142 8.58 -1.88 -16.68
N GLY A 143 8.42 -2.21 -15.39
CA GLY A 143 9.53 -2.52 -14.49
C GLY A 143 10.44 -1.35 -14.10
N ARG A 144 10.08 -0.10 -14.41
CA ARG A 144 10.86 1.09 -14.04
C ARG A 144 10.04 2.37 -14.05
N TYR A 145 10.55 3.41 -13.40
CA TYR A 145 10.07 4.78 -13.58
C TYR A 145 10.60 5.39 -14.88
N VAL A 146 9.82 6.33 -15.44
CA VAL A 146 10.13 7.04 -16.70
C VAL A 146 11.47 7.78 -16.62
N ASP A 147 11.78 8.35 -15.46
CA ASP A 147 12.99 9.13 -15.17
C ASP A 147 14.19 8.28 -14.72
N GLY A 148 14.01 6.96 -14.62
CA GLY A 148 15.06 6.03 -14.17
C GLY A 148 15.32 6.04 -12.66
N ASN A 149 14.53 6.76 -11.86
CA ASN A 149 14.75 6.86 -10.41
C ASN A 149 14.30 5.61 -9.62
N GLY A 150 13.94 4.52 -10.31
CA GLY A 150 13.63 3.25 -9.66
C GLY A 150 13.25 2.17 -10.66
N TYR A 151 13.50 0.94 -10.24
CA TYR A 151 13.35 -0.27 -11.03
C TYR A 151 12.69 -1.35 -10.19
N LEU A 152 11.97 -2.25 -10.85
CA LEU A 152 11.52 -3.48 -10.22
C LEU A 152 12.74 -4.31 -9.85
N ASN A 153 12.87 -4.65 -8.57
CA ASN A 153 13.83 -5.63 -8.11
C ASN A 153 13.21 -7.04 -8.20
N GLY A 154 13.20 -7.59 -9.40
CA GLY A 154 12.57 -8.87 -9.70
C GLY A 154 12.52 -9.17 -11.20
N ILE A 155 11.85 -10.27 -11.54
CA ILE A 155 11.62 -10.69 -12.92
C ILE A 155 10.13 -10.60 -13.25
N MET A 156 9.82 -10.37 -14.52
CA MET A 156 8.46 -10.35 -15.06
C MET A 156 8.42 -11.22 -16.30
N ASP A 157 7.27 -11.81 -16.54
CA ASP A 157 6.97 -12.52 -17.77
C ASP A 157 5.49 -12.31 -18.14
N GLU A 158 5.14 -12.57 -19.40
CA GLU A 158 3.75 -12.53 -19.92
C GLU A 158 2.99 -11.22 -19.66
N VAL A 159 3.68 -10.08 -19.83
CA VAL A 159 3.09 -8.75 -19.62
C VAL A 159 2.14 -8.39 -20.76
N ALA A 160 0.87 -8.14 -20.44
CA ALA A 160 -0.17 -7.79 -21.39
C ALA A 160 -1.06 -6.63 -20.90
N ILE A 161 -1.61 -5.86 -21.85
CA ILE A 161 -2.52 -4.73 -21.61
C ILE A 161 -3.68 -4.83 -22.60
N TRP A 162 -4.91 -4.70 -22.10
CA TRP A 162 -6.13 -4.73 -22.91
C TRP A 162 -6.79 -3.35 -22.98
N ASN A 163 -7.44 -3.07 -24.10
CA ASN A 163 -8.22 -1.85 -24.30
C ASN A 163 -9.66 -1.93 -23.75
N ARG A 164 -9.96 -2.99 -22.98
CA ARG A 164 -11.24 -3.21 -22.30
C ARG A 164 -10.99 -3.85 -20.94
N SER A 165 -11.98 -3.74 -20.05
CA SER A 165 -11.99 -4.55 -18.83
C SER A 165 -12.16 -6.02 -19.18
N LEU A 166 -11.33 -6.87 -18.58
CA LEU A 166 -11.54 -8.31 -18.57
C LEU A 166 -12.48 -8.69 -17.43
N SER A 167 -13.25 -9.76 -17.63
CA SER A 167 -14.09 -10.39 -16.61
C SER A 167 -13.28 -11.24 -15.64
N ASP A 168 -13.89 -11.60 -14.50
CA ASP A 168 -13.26 -12.46 -13.49
C ASP A 168 -12.85 -13.82 -14.09
N THR A 169 -13.71 -14.40 -14.94
CA THR A 169 -13.45 -15.66 -15.63
C THR A 169 -12.30 -15.55 -16.62
N GLU A 170 -12.24 -14.49 -17.43
CA GLU A 170 -11.15 -14.31 -18.39
C GLU A 170 -9.79 -14.18 -17.70
N ILE A 171 -9.74 -13.48 -16.57
CA ILE A 171 -8.52 -13.32 -15.78
C ILE A 171 -8.09 -14.66 -15.18
N LEU A 172 -9.03 -15.45 -14.66
CA LEU A 172 -8.76 -16.79 -14.15
C LEU A 172 -8.28 -17.73 -15.27
N ASP A 173 -8.87 -17.66 -16.45
CA ASP A 173 -8.47 -18.48 -17.59
C ASP A 173 -7.07 -18.13 -18.10
N ILE A 174 -6.67 -16.87 -18.05
CA ILE A 174 -5.30 -16.44 -18.40
C ILE A 174 -4.31 -16.99 -17.36
N TYR A 175 -4.64 -16.86 -16.07
CA TYR A 175 -3.82 -17.41 -14.99
C TYR A 175 -3.58 -18.92 -15.18
N ASN A 176 -4.63 -19.69 -15.42
CA ASN A 176 -4.53 -21.15 -15.60
C ASN A 176 -3.80 -21.59 -16.88
N ARG A 177 -3.65 -20.69 -17.85
CA ARG A 177 -2.91 -20.95 -19.11
C ARG A 177 -1.45 -20.54 -19.03
N SER A 178 -1.07 -19.78 -18.01
CA SER A 178 0.31 -19.39 -17.76
C SER A 178 1.03 -20.57 -17.08
N PRO A 179 2.16 -21.04 -17.62
CA PRO A 179 2.86 -22.24 -17.13
C PRO A 179 3.50 -22.09 -15.74
#